data_AF-A0A0M0BIT7-F1
#
_entry.id   AF-A0A0M0BIT7-F1
#
_cell.length_a   1.000
_cell.length_b   1.000
_cell.length_c   1.000
_cell.angle_alpha   90.00
_cell.angle_beta   90.00
_cell.angle_gamma   90.00
#
_symmetry.space_group_name_H-M   'P 1'
#
loop_
_entity.id
_entity.type
_entity.pdbx_description
1 polymer ?
#
loop_
_entity_poly.entity_id
_entity_poly.type
_entity_poly.pdbx_seq_one_letter_code
_entity_poly.pdbx_strand_id
1 'polypeptide(L)'
;MKKLPEVTADYGNLYRMLLAPIRAKLLLTAIELKVFNHLAEPISADAIAQTLNTHPQNTKVFLDNLTAIDLVEKRAGLYQNSPQAQAFLVEDSSTYLGRIFTFMKVDDQFLQNLPTLVKEGPPPP
;
A
#
# COMPACT_ATOMS: atom_id res chain seq x y z
N MET A 1 -7.82 -14.53 -39.86
CA MET A 1 -7.62 -13.81 -38.59
C MET A 1 -6.54 -12.75 -38.79
N LYS A 2 -6.80 -11.48 -38.50
CA LYS A 2 -5.75 -10.44 -38.58
C LYS A 2 -4.72 -10.72 -37.48
N LYS A 3 -3.45 -10.86 -37.85
CA LYS A 3 -2.36 -10.88 -36.87
C LYS A 3 -2.38 -9.54 -36.12
N LEU A 4 -2.38 -9.59 -34.80
CA LEU A 4 -2.17 -8.41 -33.98
C LEU A 4 -0.78 -7.85 -34.32
N PRO A 5 -0.62 -6.51 -34.38
CA PRO A 5 0.67 -5.91 -34.66
C PRO A 5 1.70 -6.35 -33.61
N GLU A 6 2.91 -6.69 -34.04
CA GLU A 6 4.01 -6.97 -33.13
C GLU A 6 4.39 -5.69 -32.39
N VAL A 7 4.11 -5.65 -31.09
CA VAL A 7 4.52 -4.55 -30.21
C VAL A 7 5.80 -5.00 -29.51
N THR A 8 6.93 -4.36 -29.86
CA THR A 8 8.24 -4.67 -29.27
C THR A 8 8.49 -3.93 -27.94
N ALA A 9 7.65 -2.97 -27.59
CA ALA A 9 7.79 -2.14 -26.39
C ALA A 9 6.99 -2.69 -25.19
N ASP A 10 7.63 -2.77 -24.03
CA ASP A 10 6.99 -3.12 -22.75
C ASP A 10 6.33 -1.87 -22.10
N TYR A 11 5.06 -1.99 -21.72
CA TYR A 11 4.33 -0.94 -21.00
C TYR A 11 4.33 -1.15 -19.48
N GLY A 12 5.04 -2.18 -18.97
CA GLY A 12 5.07 -2.53 -17.55
C GLY A 12 5.46 -1.36 -16.65
N ASN A 13 6.33 -0.45 -17.10
CA ASN A 13 6.67 0.75 -16.34
C ASN A 13 5.48 1.72 -16.21
N LEU A 14 4.74 1.95 -17.30
CA LEU A 14 3.54 2.80 -17.27
C LEU A 14 2.47 2.22 -16.36
N TYR A 15 2.30 0.90 -16.39
CA TYR A 15 1.36 0.21 -15.51
C TYR A 15 1.78 0.32 -14.03
N ARG A 16 3.07 0.17 -13.71
CA ARG A 16 3.59 0.38 -12.36
C ARG A 16 3.37 1.81 -11.87
N MET A 17 3.59 2.81 -12.72
CA MET A 17 3.31 4.21 -12.41
C MET A 17 1.82 4.45 -12.13
N LEU A 18 0.94 3.88 -12.95
CA LEU A 18 -0.52 3.99 -12.77
C LEU A 18 -0.99 3.41 -11.44
N LEU A 19 -0.40 2.29 -11.01
CA LEU A 19 -0.75 1.64 -9.74
C LEU A 19 -0.05 2.23 -8.51
N ALA A 20 1.00 3.03 -8.68
CA ALA A 20 1.80 3.53 -7.57
C ALA A 20 0.98 4.29 -6.50
N PRO A 21 0.01 5.16 -6.85
CA PRO A 21 -0.82 5.84 -5.86
C PRO A 21 -1.67 4.87 -5.01
N ILE A 22 -2.21 3.82 -5.63
CA ILE A 22 -2.99 2.79 -4.93
C ILE A 22 -2.10 2.04 -3.94
N ARG A 23 -0.90 1.63 -4.39
CA ARG A 23 0.08 0.95 -3.53
C ARG A 23 0.52 1.82 -2.35
N ALA A 24 0.78 3.10 -2.61
CA ALA A 24 1.13 4.07 -1.56
C ALA A 24 0.00 4.24 -0.53
N LYS A 25 -1.25 4.34 -0.97
CA LYS A 25 -2.40 4.46 -0.05
C LYS A 25 -2.56 3.21 0.81
N LEU A 26 -2.45 2.02 0.23
CA LEU A 26 -2.49 0.75 0.98
C LEU A 26 -1.39 0.69 2.06
N LEU A 27 -0.15 1.01 1.70
CA LEU A 27 0.98 1.06 2.63
C LEU A 27 0.72 2.04 3.78
N LEU A 28 0.35 3.29 3.46
CA LEU A 28 0.13 4.32 4.48
C LEU A 28 -1.05 3.99 5.40
N THR A 29 -2.14 3.43 4.86
CA THR A 29 -3.27 2.95 5.67
C THR A 29 -2.86 1.79 6.58
N ALA A 30 -2.01 0.87 6.12
CA ALA A 30 -1.54 -0.23 6.95
C ALA A 30 -0.63 0.25 8.10
N ILE A 31 0.19 1.29 7.85
CA ILE A 31 0.98 1.97 8.88
C ILE A 31 0.04 2.67 9.88
N GLU A 32 -0.93 3.44 9.41
CA GLU A 32 -1.89 4.17 10.25
C GLU A 32 -2.68 3.23 11.18
N LEU A 33 -3.14 2.11 10.63
CA LEU A 33 -3.87 1.07 11.38
C LEU A 33 -2.95 0.13 12.17
N LYS A 34 -1.62 0.33 12.13
CA LYS A 34 -0.61 -0.49 12.81
C LYS A 34 -0.68 -1.98 12.49
N VAL A 35 -1.09 -2.33 11.27
CA VAL A 35 -1.30 -3.73 10.85
C VAL A 35 -0.04 -4.56 11.01
N PHE A 36 1.12 -4.02 10.62
CA PHE A 36 2.39 -4.74 10.62
C PHE A 36 2.86 -5.15 12.03
N ASN A 37 2.44 -4.44 13.08
CA ASN A 37 2.78 -4.79 14.46
C ASN A 37 2.13 -6.11 14.92
N HIS A 38 1.07 -6.56 14.25
CA HIS A 38 0.31 -7.77 14.61
C HIS A 38 0.58 -8.96 13.70
N LEU A 39 1.53 -8.83 12.77
CA LEU A 39 1.81 -9.79 11.71
C LEU A 39 3.21 -10.44 11.82
N ALA A 40 3.87 -10.32 12.97
CA ALA A 40 5.17 -10.97 13.19
C ALA A 40 5.05 -12.51 13.09
N GLU A 41 3.97 -13.06 13.65
CA GLU A 41 3.61 -14.48 13.55
C GLU A 41 2.38 -14.68 12.66
N PRO A 42 2.22 -15.85 12.01
CA PRO A 42 1.06 -16.13 11.18
C PRO A 42 -0.26 -16.04 11.96
N ILE A 43 -1.19 -15.22 11.47
CA ILE A 43 -2.47 -14.94 12.15
C ILE A 43 -3.64 -14.84 11.15
N SER A 44 -4.86 -15.16 11.57
CA SER A 44 -6.05 -15.06 10.71
C SER A 44 -6.54 -13.62 10.56
N ALA A 45 -7.24 -13.33 9.47
CA ALA A 45 -7.86 -12.02 9.26
C ALA A 45 -8.87 -11.67 10.36
N ASP A 46 -9.64 -12.65 10.86
CA ASP A 46 -10.63 -12.43 11.93
C ASP A 46 -9.97 -12.04 13.25
N ALA A 47 -8.85 -12.68 13.60
CA ALA A 47 -8.10 -12.35 14.80
C ALA A 47 -7.48 -10.95 14.71
N ILE A 48 -6.89 -10.59 13.56
CA ILE A 48 -6.41 -9.21 13.32
C ILE A 48 -7.56 -8.21 13.40
N ALA A 49 -8.70 -8.52 12.77
CA ALA A 49 -9.85 -7.63 12.77
C ALA A 49 -10.35 -7.34 14.19
N GLN A 50 -10.37 -8.37 15.03
CA GLN A 50 -10.69 -8.25 16.45
C GLN A 50 -9.65 -7.39 17.20
N THR A 51 -8.35 -7.63 17.01
CA THR A 51 -7.28 -6.86 17.65
C THR A 51 -7.30 -5.39 17.26
N LEU A 52 -7.55 -5.09 16.00
CA LEU A 52 -7.57 -3.73 15.46
C LEU A 52 -8.95 -3.05 15.60
N ASN A 53 -9.96 -3.75 16.10
CA ASN A 53 -11.35 -3.28 16.14
C ASN A 53 -11.86 -2.78 14.77
N THR A 54 -11.68 -3.60 13.74
CA THR A 54 -12.03 -3.30 12.34
C THR A 54 -13.10 -4.27 11.80
N HIS A 55 -13.74 -3.88 10.69
CA HIS A 55 -14.78 -4.72 10.08
C HIS A 55 -14.16 -6.01 9.46
N PRO A 56 -14.56 -7.23 9.89
CA PRO A 56 -13.86 -8.47 9.55
C PRO A 56 -13.63 -8.70 8.05
N GLN A 57 -14.70 -8.52 7.26
CA GLN A 57 -14.61 -8.73 5.81
C GLN A 57 -13.71 -7.69 5.12
N ASN A 58 -13.71 -6.45 5.62
CA ASN A 58 -12.89 -5.39 5.01
C ASN A 58 -11.43 -5.59 5.37
N THR A 59 -11.14 -6.02 6.59
CA THR A 59 -9.78 -6.38 7.03
C THR A 59 -9.22 -7.53 6.22
N LYS A 60 -10.02 -8.57 5.96
CA LYS A 60 -9.61 -9.66 5.07
C LYS A 60 -9.26 -9.15 3.66
N VAL A 61 -10.14 -8.36 3.04
CA VAL A 61 -9.88 -7.76 1.72
C VAL A 61 -8.63 -6.88 1.75
N PHE A 62 -8.43 -6.11 2.82
CA PHE A 62 -7.27 -5.25 2.97
C PHE A 62 -5.97 -6.06 3.05
N LEU A 63 -5.93 -7.12 3.85
CA LEU A 63 -4.78 -8.03 3.95
C LEU A 63 -4.50 -8.78 2.63
N ASP A 64 -5.56 -9.17 1.91
CA ASP A 64 -5.44 -9.74 0.56
C ASP A 64 -4.79 -8.73 -0.41
N ASN A 65 -5.14 -7.44 -0.34
CA ASN A 65 -4.50 -6.38 -1.13
C ASN A 65 -3.04 -6.14 -0.72
N LEU A 66 -2.72 -6.16 0.58
CA LEU A 66 -1.33 -6.06 1.06
C LEU A 66 -0.48 -7.26 0.59
N THR A 67 -1.11 -8.43 0.46
CA THR A 67 -0.47 -9.62 -0.13
C THR A 67 -0.20 -9.43 -1.62
N ALA A 68 -1.15 -8.85 -2.37
CA ALA A 68 -0.98 -8.58 -3.80
C ALA A 68 0.11 -7.53 -4.13
N ILE A 69 0.60 -6.79 -3.13
CA ILE A 69 1.68 -5.81 -3.25
C ILE A 69 2.94 -6.20 -2.47
N ASP A 70 3.05 -7.48 -2.09
CA ASP A 70 4.23 -8.11 -1.48
C ASP A 70 4.66 -7.56 -0.10
N LEU A 71 3.74 -6.89 0.61
CA LEU A 71 3.98 -6.42 1.98
C LEU A 71 3.61 -7.46 3.04
N VAL A 72 2.70 -8.37 2.69
CA VAL A 72 2.21 -9.44 3.55
C VAL A 72 2.30 -10.76 2.80
N GLU A 73 2.70 -11.82 3.47
CA GLU A 73 2.63 -13.18 2.94
C GLU A 73 1.37 -13.86 3.45
N LYS A 74 0.73 -14.66 2.59
CA LYS A 74 -0.46 -15.45 2.94
C LYS A 74 -0.21 -16.94 2.73
N ARG A 75 -0.36 -17.74 3.77
CA ARG A 75 -0.19 -19.20 3.73
C ARG A 75 -1.32 -19.89 4.49
N ALA A 76 -2.02 -20.82 3.83
CA ALA A 76 -3.13 -21.57 4.42
C ALA A 76 -4.20 -20.70 5.13
N GLY A 77 -4.45 -19.49 4.62
CA GLY A 77 -5.44 -18.55 5.20
C GLY A 77 -4.92 -17.68 6.35
N LEU A 78 -3.65 -17.83 6.74
CA LEU A 78 -2.97 -16.98 7.71
C LEU A 78 -2.10 -15.94 7.00
N TYR A 79 -1.95 -14.78 7.62
CA TYR A 79 -1.17 -13.64 7.15
C TYR A 79 0.03 -13.42 8.06
N GLN A 80 1.17 -13.06 7.46
CA GLN A 80 2.41 -12.72 8.14
C GLN A 80 3.12 -11.59 7.38
N ASN A 81 3.92 -10.77 8.05
CA ASN A 81 4.74 -9.76 7.38
C ASN A 81 5.68 -10.43 6.36
N SER A 82 5.89 -9.77 5.20
CA SER A 82 7.05 -10.10 4.38
C SER A 82 8.34 -9.70 5.13
N PRO A 83 9.52 -10.25 4.79
CA PRO A 83 10.78 -9.89 5.45
C PRO A 83 11.07 -8.37 5.42
N GLN A 84 10.69 -7.70 4.32
CA GLN A 84 10.83 -6.26 4.19
C GLN A 84 9.90 -5.51 5.15
N ALA A 85 8.62 -5.89 5.20
CA ALA A 85 7.67 -5.25 6.11
C ALA A 85 8.05 -5.48 7.57
N GLN A 86 8.50 -6.70 7.92
CA GLN A 86 8.96 -7.03 9.27
C GLN A 86 10.14 -6.16 9.71
N ALA A 87 11.10 -5.91 8.83
CA ALA A 87 12.28 -5.12 9.15
C ALA A 87 11.96 -3.62 9.29
N PHE A 88 11.14 -3.07 8.39
CA PHE A 88 11.02 -1.62 8.21
C PHE A 88 9.67 -1.02 8.62
N LEU A 89 8.63 -1.82 8.86
CA LEU A 89 7.27 -1.32 9.09
C LEU A 89 6.69 -1.69 10.46
N VAL A 90 7.44 -2.40 11.31
CA VAL A 90 7.09 -2.67 12.71
C VAL A 90 7.63 -1.55 13.60
N GLU A 91 6.76 -0.92 14.40
CA GLU A 91 7.10 0.30 15.17
C GLU A 91 8.21 0.08 16.20
N ASP A 92 8.32 -1.12 16.78
CA ASP A 92 9.34 -1.46 17.80
C ASP A 92 10.72 -1.79 17.19
N SER A 93 10.83 -1.81 15.86
CA SER A 93 12.11 -2.05 15.18
C SER A 93 13.00 -0.81 15.18
N SER A 94 14.31 -0.99 15.41
CA SER A 94 15.31 0.08 15.27
C SER A 94 15.41 0.64 13.85
N THR A 95 14.87 -0.07 12.85
CA THR A 95 14.86 0.32 11.44
C THR A 95 13.48 0.78 10.97
N TYR A 96 12.57 1.13 11.86
CA TYR A 96 11.22 1.58 11.50
C TYR A 96 11.22 2.84 10.60
N LEU A 97 10.66 2.71 9.40
CA LEU A 97 10.55 3.76 8.39
C LEU A 97 9.16 4.40 8.31
N GLY A 98 8.14 3.84 8.98
CA GLY A 98 6.75 4.28 8.82
C GLY A 98 6.54 5.77 9.19
N ARG A 99 7.28 6.29 10.17
CA ARG A 99 7.25 7.73 10.50
C ARG A 99 7.74 8.61 9.34
N ILE A 100 8.79 8.18 8.64
CA ILE A 100 9.35 8.92 7.50
C ILE A 100 8.36 8.85 6.33
N PHE A 101 7.76 7.69 6.05
CA PHE A 101 6.77 7.54 4.98
C PHE A 101 5.51 8.37 5.21
N THR A 102 5.00 8.41 6.44
CA THR A 102 3.84 9.24 6.79
C THR A 102 4.17 10.74 6.73
N PHE A 103 5.40 11.15 7.04
CA PHE A 103 5.84 12.54 6.90
C PHE A 103 5.97 12.98 5.43
N MET A 104 6.45 12.09 4.56
CA MET A 104 6.59 12.35 3.13
C MET A 104 5.30 12.17 2.33
N LYS A 105 4.17 11.89 2.99
CA LYS A 105 2.90 11.71 2.29
C LYS A 105 2.57 12.99 1.52
N VAL A 106 2.32 12.85 0.23
CA VAL A 106 1.85 13.96 -0.60
C VAL A 106 0.41 14.24 -0.21
N ASP A 107 0.06 15.51 -0.09
CA ASP A 107 -1.32 15.92 0.14
C ASP A 107 -2.21 15.45 -1.04
N ASP A 108 -3.27 14.70 -0.72
CA ASP A 108 -4.24 14.21 -1.68
C ASP A 108 -4.87 15.39 -2.45
N GLN A 109 -5.05 16.56 -1.80
CA GLN A 109 -5.58 17.76 -2.45
C GLN A 109 -4.61 18.34 -3.49
N PHE A 110 -3.31 18.34 -3.20
CA PHE A 110 -2.30 18.79 -4.16
C PHE A 110 -2.35 17.95 -5.45
N LEU A 111 -2.42 16.61 -5.31
CA LEU A 111 -2.50 15.71 -6.46
C LEU A 111 -3.78 15.91 -7.27
N GLN A 112 -4.92 16.11 -6.61
CA GLN A 112 -6.19 16.38 -7.29
C GLN A 112 -6.17 17.71 -8.04
N ASN A 113 -5.47 18.72 -7.51
CA ASN A 113 -5.38 20.05 -8.10
C ASN A 113 -4.26 20.20 -9.13
N LEU A 114 -3.42 19.19 -9.33
CA LEU A 114 -2.26 19.26 -10.24
C LEU A 114 -2.61 19.71 -11.67
N PRO A 115 -3.71 19.23 -12.31
CA PRO A 115 -4.09 19.73 -13.62
C PRO A 115 -4.39 21.24 -13.64
N THR A 116 -5.03 21.75 -12.60
CA THR A 116 -5.33 23.18 -12.44
C THR A 116 -4.04 23.96 -12.22
N LEU A 117 -3.19 23.53 -11.30
CA LEU A 117 -1.91 24.19 -11.00
C LEU A 117 -0.99 24.26 -12.24
N VAL A 118 -0.99 23.22 -13.09
CA VAL A 118 -0.23 23.22 -14.34
C VAL A 118 -0.79 24.20 -15.36
N LYS A 119 -2.12 24.33 -15.43
CA LYS A 119 -2.80 25.20 -16.42
C LYS A 119 -2.85 26.67 -15.99
N GLU A 120 -3.03 26.92 -14.71
CA GLU A 120 -3.43 28.23 -14.17
C GLU A 120 -2.36 28.83 -13.24
N GLY A 121 -1.35 28.05 -12.86
CA GLY A 121 -0.33 28.47 -11.88
C GLY A 121 -0.80 28.30 -10.43
N PRO A 122 0.04 28.72 -9.46
CA PRO A 122 -0.33 28.67 -8.04
C PRO A 122 -1.45 29.68 -7.72
N PRO A 123 -2.24 29.44 -6.66
CA PRO A 123 -3.18 30.45 -6.17
C PRO A 123 -2.44 31.74 -5.79
N PRO A 124 -3.08 32.92 -5.96
CA PRO A 124 -2.49 34.20 -5.55
C PRO A 124 -2.18 34.23 -4.04
N PRO A 125 -1.18 35.03 -3.62
CA PRO A 125 -0.73 35.12 -2.23
C PRO A 125 -1.77 35.70 -1.26
#